data_AF-A0A2K6GIL5-F1
#
_entry.id   AF-A0A2K6GIL5-F1
#
_cell.length_a   1.000
_cell.length_b   1.000
_cell.length_c   1.000
_cell.angle_alpha   90.00
_cell.angle_beta   90.00
_cell.angle_gamma   90.00
#
_symmetry.space_group_name_H-M   'P 1'
#
loop_
_entity.id
_entity.type
_entity.pdbx_description
1 polymer ?
#
loop_
_entity_poly.entity_id
_entity_poly.type
_entity_poly.pdbx_seq_one_letter_code
_entity_poly.pdbx_strand_id
1 'polypeptide(L)'
;MAVQLGRKKAIVWDEYLTGPFGLIAQYSLLKEHEVEKMFTLKGNRLPAADVKNIIFFVRPRLELMDIIAENVLSEDRRGPVRDFHILFVPRRSLLCEQRLKDLGVLGSFIHREEYSLDLIPFDGDLLSMESEGAFKVSLAFPEHQTLIFTRFMSLEILFCAWALDWLFSNCAQVLIPCHRCSGYVKLPPEKFAPKKQGDGGKDLPTEAKKLQLNSAEELYAEIRDKNFNAVGSVLSKKAKVISAAFEERHNAKTVGEIKQFVSQLPHMQAARGSLANHTSIAELVKDVTTSEDFFDKLTVEQEFMSGIDTDKVNNYIEDCIAQKHPLIKVLRLVCLQSVCNSGLKQKVLDYYKREILQVTSCMYIHLLNLHSSPGDISYVYSGYAPLSVRLAQLLSRPGWRSIEEVLRILPGPHFEERQPLPTGLQKKRQPGENRVTLIFFLGGVTFAEIAALRFLSQLEDGGTEYVIATTKLMNGTSWIEALMEKPF
;
A
#
# COMPACT_ATOMS: atom_id res chain seq x y z
N MET A 1 -19.62 -17.28 -10.54
CA MET A 1 -19.54 -18.50 -9.68
C MET A 1 -20.23 -18.37 -8.33
N ALA A 2 -19.79 -17.52 -7.37
CA ALA A 2 -20.44 -17.42 -6.05
C ALA A 2 -21.92 -16.99 -6.12
N VAL A 3 -22.30 -16.19 -7.11
CA VAL A 3 -23.68 -15.75 -7.36
C VAL A 3 -24.56 -16.83 -8.03
N GLN A 4 -23.95 -17.78 -8.75
CA GLN A 4 -24.67 -18.73 -9.62
C GLN A 4 -24.99 -20.08 -8.95
N LEU A 5 -24.34 -20.39 -7.83
CA LEU A 5 -24.60 -21.61 -7.07
C LEU A 5 -25.85 -21.42 -6.20
N GLY A 6 -26.96 -22.08 -6.48
CA GLY A 6 -28.25 -21.87 -5.79
C GLY A 6 -28.41 -22.57 -4.43
N ARG A 7 -27.32 -22.76 -3.65
CA ARG A 7 -27.35 -23.40 -2.33
C ARG A 7 -26.26 -22.85 -1.40
N LYS A 8 -26.46 -22.97 -0.08
CA LYS A 8 -25.52 -22.66 1.01
C LYS A 8 -24.05 -23.02 0.72
N LYS A 9 -23.16 -22.07 1.02
CA LYS A 9 -21.74 -22.09 0.63
C LYS A 9 -20.85 -21.78 1.81
N ALA A 10 -19.67 -22.38 1.83
CA ALA A 10 -18.54 -21.85 2.57
C ALA A 10 -17.41 -21.46 1.63
N ILE A 11 -16.78 -20.33 1.90
CA ILE A 11 -15.60 -19.86 1.17
C ILE A 11 -14.35 -20.19 2.00
N VAL A 12 -13.36 -20.80 1.36
CA VAL A 12 -12.02 -21.03 1.91
C VAL A 12 -11.06 -20.06 1.23
N TRP A 13 -10.47 -19.16 2.01
CA TRP A 13 -9.68 -18.04 1.52
C TRP A 13 -8.18 -18.30 1.64
N ASP A 14 -7.44 -18.11 0.56
CA ASP A 14 -6.05 -17.68 0.66
C ASP A 14 -6.02 -16.40 1.51
N GLU A 15 -5.30 -16.44 2.65
CA GLU A 15 -5.28 -15.36 3.65
C GLU A 15 -4.93 -14.01 3.01
N TYR A 16 -4.04 -14.02 2.01
CA TYR A 16 -3.62 -12.81 1.32
C TYR A 16 -4.76 -12.10 0.58
N LEU A 17 -5.72 -12.86 0.02
CA LEU A 17 -6.82 -12.30 -0.77
C LEU A 17 -7.88 -11.62 0.09
N THR A 18 -7.98 -11.97 1.38
CA THR A 18 -9.03 -11.45 2.28
C THR A 18 -8.99 -9.93 2.43
N GLY A 19 -7.80 -9.34 2.47
CA GLY A 19 -7.60 -7.90 2.54
C GLY A 19 -8.10 -7.20 1.27
N PRO A 20 -7.48 -7.48 0.09
CA PRO A 20 -7.83 -6.80 -1.15
C PRO A 20 -9.28 -7.03 -1.58
N PHE A 21 -9.85 -8.23 -1.33
CA PHE A 21 -11.28 -8.47 -1.60
C PHE A 21 -12.21 -7.62 -0.74
N GLY A 22 -11.81 -7.25 0.48
CA GLY A 22 -12.60 -6.39 1.34
C GLY A 22 -12.87 -5.00 0.74
N LEU A 23 -12.06 -4.55 -0.21
CA LEU A 23 -12.29 -3.29 -0.94
C LEU A 23 -13.39 -3.40 -2.01
N ILE A 24 -13.74 -4.63 -2.41
CA ILE A 24 -14.70 -4.90 -3.50
C ILE A 24 -16.02 -5.38 -2.93
N ALA A 25 -15.97 -6.31 -1.97
CA ALA A 25 -17.13 -6.99 -1.44
C ALA A 25 -16.97 -7.23 0.07
N GLN A 26 -17.89 -6.66 0.83
CA GLN A 26 -18.02 -6.92 2.26
C GLN A 26 -18.79 -8.22 2.51
N TYR A 27 -18.67 -8.77 3.72
CA TYR A 27 -19.39 -9.99 4.10
C TYR A 27 -20.92 -9.87 3.94
N SER A 28 -21.50 -8.67 4.10
CA SER A 28 -22.92 -8.42 3.86
C SER A 28 -23.34 -8.85 2.45
N LEU A 29 -22.58 -8.47 1.42
CA LEU A 29 -22.83 -8.84 0.04
C LEU A 29 -22.67 -10.35 -0.20
N LEU A 30 -21.68 -10.97 0.44
CA LEU A 30 -21.47 -12.43 0.34
C LEU A 30 -22.62 -13.20 1.00
N LYS A 31 -23.14 -12.70 2.13
CA LYS A 31 -24.26 -13.29 2.86
C LYS A 31 -25.56 -13.24 2.07
N GLU A 32 -25.80 -12.17 1.30
CA GLU A 32 -26.93 -12.07 0.35
C GLU A 32 -26.89 -13.19 -0.70
N HIS A 33 -25.71 -13.72 -0.99
CA HIS A 33 -25.50 -14.85 -1.91
C HIS A 33 -25.30 -16.18 -1.17
N GLU A 34 -25.90 -16.36 0.00
CA GLU A 34 -25.91 -17.62 0.77
C GLU A 34 -24.53 -18.15 1.20
N VAL A 35 -23.56 -17.26 1.38
CA VAL A 35 -22.29 -17.60 2.04
C VAL A 35 -22.51 -17.59 3.56
N GLU A 36 -22.55 -18.77 4.18
CA GLU A 36 -22.83 -18.92 5.61
C GLU A 36 -21.56 -18.94 6.47
N LYS A 37 -20.46 -19.44 5.90
CA LYS A 37 -19.18 -19.62 6.59
C LYS A 37 -18.02 -19.17 5.72
N MET A 38 -16.99 -18.68 6.37
CA MET A 38 -15.72 -18.32 5.74
C MET A 38 -14.59 -18.90 6.57
N PHE A 39 -13.62 -19.52 5.92
CA PHE A 39 -12.46 -20.14 6.53
C PHE A 39 -11.20 -19.60 5.88
N THR A 40 -10.10 -19.58 6.64
CA THR A 40 -8.76 -19.39 6.07
C THR A 40 -8.24 -20.73 5.58
N LEU A 41 -7.60 -20.73 4.41
CA LEU A 41 -6.93 -21.89 3.83
C LEU A 41 -5.79 -22.31 4.77
N LYS A 42 -5.91 -23.51 5.33
CA LYS A 42 -4.93 -24.14 6.20
C LYS A 42 -4.88 -25.63 5.87
N GLY A 43 -3.74 -26.27 6.12
CA GLY A 43 -3.60 -27.72 5.96
C GLY A 43 -4.53 -28.50 6.89
N ASN A 44 -4.61 -29.80 6.65
CA ASN A 44 -5.50 -30.77 7.31
C ASN A 44 -6.99 -30.62 6.92
N ARG A 45 -7.87 -31.19 7.74
CA ARG A 45 -9.32 -31.24 7.49
C ARG A 45 -9.97 -29.86 7.61
N LEU A 46 -10.86 -29.54 6.68
CA LEU A 46 -11.72 -28.36 6.78
C LEU A 46 -12.68 -28.45 7.97
N PRO A 47 -12.96 -27.34 8.68
CA PRO A 47 -13.95 -27.32 9.75
C PRO A 47 -15.32 -27.86 9.29
N ALA A 48 -16.02 -28.52 10.20
CA ALA A 48 -17.37 -29.00 9.93
C ALA A 48 -18.31 -27.80 9.68
N ALA A 49 -19.02 -27.85 8.57
CA ALA A 49 -20.01 -26.85 8.19
C ALA A 49 -21.13 -27.53 7.40
N ASP A 50 -22.38 -27.24 7.77
CA ASP A 50 -23.58 -27.75 7.10
C ASP A 50 -23.85 -26.95 5.81
N VAL A 51 -22.93 -27.09 4.85
CA VAL A 51 -22.98 -26.42 3.56
C VAL A 51 -22.75 -27.45 2.45
N LYS A 52 -23.44 -27.27 1.32
CA LYS A 52 -23.23 -28.15 0.17
C LYS A 52 -21.98 -27.80 -0.61
N ASN A 53 -21.71 -26.51 -0.78
CA ASN A 53 -20.64 -26.03 -1.65
C ASN A 53 -19.45 -25.50 -0.84
N ILE A 54 -18.26 -25.99 -1.14
CA ILE A 54 -16.98 -25.43 -0.68
C ILE A 54 -16.30 -24.76 -1.85
N ILE A 55 -16.00 -23.46 -1.71
CA ILE A 55 -15.38 -22.67 -2.76
C ILE A 55 -14.03 -22.15 -2.30
N PHE A 56 -12.96 -22.56 -2.98
CA PHE A 56 -11.61 -22.06 -2.73
C PHE A 56 -11.36 -20.78 -3.52
N PHE A 57 -11.03 -19.70 -2.83
CA PHE A 57 -10.57 -18.43 -3.43
C PHE A 57 -9.06 -18.36 -3.24
N VAL A 58 -8.30 -18.48 -4.33
CA VAL A 58 -6.87 -18.74 -4.24
C VAL A 58 -6.07 -18.08 -5.37
N ARG A 59 -4.86 -17.61 -5.05
CA ARG A 59 -3.89 -17.19 -6.07
C ARG A 59 -3.31 -18.41 -6.79
N PRO A 60 -2.90 -18.30 -8.06
CA PRO A 60 -2.29 -19.40 -8.80
C PRO A 60 -0.84 -19.69 -8.33
N ARG A 61 -0.69 -20.26 -7.13
CA ARG A 61 0.59 -20.65 -6.52
C ARG A 61 0.60 -22.16 -6.25
N LEU A 62 1.71 -22.82 -6.60
CA LEU A 62 1.85 -24.28 -6.48
C LEU A 62 1.70 -24.75 -5.03
N GLU A 63 2.35 -24.05 -4.08
CA GLU A 63 2.28 -24.37 -2.64
C GLU A 63 0.84 -24.41 -2.07
N LEU A 64 -0.07 -23.60 -2.63
CA LEU A 64 -1.46 -23.57 -2.19
C LEU A 64 -2.25 -24.76 -2.76
N MET A 65 -1.84 -25.30 -3.91
CA MET A 65 -2.48 -26.47 -4.51
C MET A 65 -2.25 -27.72 -3.65
N ASP A 66 -1.08 -27.83 -3.01
CA ASP A 66 -0.77 -28.92 -2.08
C ASP A 66 -1.73 -28.89 -0.86
N ILE A 67 -1.94 -27.71 -0.27
CA ILE A 67 -2.86 -27.50 0.86
C ILE A 67 -4.31 -27.81 0.46
N ILE A 68 -4.73 -27.32 -0.71
CA ILE A 68 -6.08 -27.57 -1.23
C ILE A 68 -6.30 -29.08 -1.46
N ALA A 69 -5.31 -29.78 -2.02
CA ALA A 69 -5.40 -31.22 -2.21
C ALA A 69 -5.55 -31.96 -0.87
N GLU A 70 -4.78 -31.55 0.15
CA GLU A 70 -4.90 -32.10 1.50
C GLU A 70 -6.31 -31.89 2.08
N ASN A 71 -6.89 -30.69 1.93
CA ASN A 71 -8.26 -30.40 2.38
C ASN A 71 -9.30 -31.33 1.72
N VAL A 72 -9.21 -31.50 0.39
CA VAL A 72 -10.14 -32.33 -0.39
C VAL A 72 -10.01 -33.81 -0.03
N LEU A 73 -8.79 -34.32 0.15
CA LEU A 73 -8.53 -35.72 0.50
C LEU A 73 -8.88 -36.05 1.96
N SER A 74 -8.83 -35.07 2.85
CA SER A 74 -9.10 -35.21 4.29
C SER A 74 -10.59 -35.16 4.67
N GLU A 75 -11.48 -35.12 3.68
CA GLU A 75 -12.92 -35.08 3.87
C GLU A 75 -13.45 -36.28 4.66
N ASP A 76 -14.46 -36.01 5.50
CA ASP A 76 -15.08 -37.06 6.28
C ASP A 76 -16.06 -37.85 5.43
N ARG A 77 -15.70 -39.08 5.10
CA ARG A 77 -16.56 -40.00 4.35
C ARG A 77 -17.87 -40.36 5.07
N ARG A 78 -17.97 -40.07 6.37
CA ARG A 78 -19.19 -40.29 7.17
C ARG A 78 -20.15 -39.09 7.15
N GLY A 79 -19.67 -37.92 6.72
CA GLY A 79 -20.47 -36.70 6.62
C GLY A 79 -21.26 -36.60 5.31
N PRO A 80 -22.12 -35.58 5.18
CA PRO A 80 -22.76 -35.26 3.91
C PRO A 80 -21.70 -34.90 2.85
N VAL A 81 -21.89 -35.39 1.62
CA VAL A 81 -20.98 -35.12 0.51
C VAL A 81 -21.05 -33.63 0.14
N ARG A 82 -19.87 -33.00 0.07
CA ARG A 82 -19.69 -31.59 -0.28
C ARG A 82 -19.15 -31.48 -1.72
N ASP A 83 -19.69 -30.50 -2.45
CA ASP A 83 -19.28 -30.15 -3.81
C ASP A 83 -18.12 -29.14 -3.76
N PHE A 84 -17.01 -29.42 -4.45
CA PHE A 84 -15.83 -28.55 -4.47
C PHE A 84 -15.76 -27.68 -5.71
N HIS A 85 -15.38 -26.42 -5.51
CA HIS A 85 -15.20 -25.42 -6.56
C HIS A 85 -13.93 -24.63 -6.30
N ILE A 86 -13.23 -24.21 -7.35
CA ILE A 86 -12.03 -23.38 -7.26
C ILE A 86 -12.16 -22.14 -8.12
N LEU A 87 -11.85 -20.99 -7.52
CA LEU A 87 -11.81 -19.69 -8.17
C LEU A 87 -10.39 -19.14 -8.08
N PHE A 88 -9.71 -19.13 -9.23
CA PHE A 88 -8.39 -18.55 -9.34
C PHE A 88 -8.46 -17.04 -9.44
N VAL A 89 -7.60 -16.34 -8.68
CA VAL A 89 -7.49 -14.88 -8.70
C VAL A 89 -6.05 -14.45 -8.98
N PRO A 90 -5.78 -13.64 -10.01
CA PRO A 90 -6.75 -13.10 -10.99
C PRO A 90 -7.06 -14.07 -12.15
N ARG A 91 -6.16 -15.04 -12.41
CA ARG A 91 -6.21 -15.92 -13.60
C ARG A 91 -5.82 -17.34 -13.25
N ARG A 92 -6.32 -18.30 -14.04
CA ARG A 92 -5.91 -19.69 -13.95
C ARG A 92 -4.45 -19.88 -14.38
N SER A 93 -3.81 -20.92 -13.85
CA SER A 93 -2.45 -21.31 -14.22
C SER A 93 -2.42 -22.78 -14.61
N LEU A 94 -1.92 -23.06 -15.82
CA LEU A 94 -1.75 -24.43 -16.31
C LEU A 94 -0.86 -25.28 -15.39
N LEU A 95 0.15 -24.65 -14.77
CA LEU A 95 1.03 -25.33 -13.80
C LEU A 95 0.27 -25.74 -12.53
N CYS A 96 -0.64 -24.88 -12.05
CA CYS A 96 -1.47 -25.20 -10.88
C CYS A 96 -2.49 -26.29 -11.20
N GLU A 97 -3.11 -26.25 -12.37
CA GLU A 97 -4.02 -27.32 -12.83
C GLU A 97 -3.29 -28.65 -12.97
N GLN A 98 -2.09 -28.65 -13.56
CA GLN A 98 -1.25 -29.83 -13.65
C GLN A 98 -0.87 -30.35 -12.26
N ARG A 99 -0.51 -29.48 -11.31
CA ARG A 99 -0.20 -29.89 -9.93
C ARG A 99 -1.39 -30.56 -9.24
N LEU A 100 -2.60 -29.99 -9.36
CA LEU A 100 -3.82 -30.61 -8.82
C LEU A 100 -4.16 -31.94 -9.51
N LYS A 101 -3.81 -32.08 -10.79
CA LYS A 101 -3.95 -33.34 -11.55
C LYS A 101 -2.99 -34.41 -11.04
N ASP A 102 -1.73 -34.04 -10.81
CA ASP A 102 -0.69 -34.94 -10.30
C ASP A 102 -1.02 -35.41 -8.87
N LEU A 103 -1.65 -34.54 -8.07
CA LEU A 103 -2.16 -34.86 -6.73
C LEU A 103 -3.50 -35.64 -6.76
N GLY A 104 -4.08 -35.90 -7.94
CA GLY A 104 -5.27 -36.71 -8.11
C GLY A 104 -6.60 -36.05 -7.72
N VAL A 105 -6.61 -34.75 -7.39
CA VAL A 105 -7.80 -34.04 -6.89
C VAL A 105 -8.49 -33.16 -7.93
N LEU A 106 -7.88 -32.92 -9.10
CA LEU A 106 -8.43 -32.02 -10.12
C LEU A 106 -9.85 -32.40 -10.57
N GLY A 107 -10.15 -33.71 -10.63
CA GLY A 107 -11.46 -34.24 -11.01
C GLY A 107 -12.57 -34.02 -9.96
N SER A 108 -12.20 -33.68 -8.72
CA SER A 108 -13.15 -33.41 -7.64
C SER A 108 -13.80 -32.02 -7.74
N PHE A 109 -13.23 -31.11 -8.54
CA PHE A 109 -13.76 -29.76 -8.72
C PHE A 109 -14.81 -29.72 -9.84
N ILE A 110 -16.04 -29.33 -9.50
CA ILE A 110 -17.14 -29.17 -10.46
C ILE A 110 -16.91 -27.94 -11.33
N HIS A 111 -16.61 -26.80 -10.69
CA HIS A 111 -16.30 -25.55 -11.38
C HIS A 111 -14.85 -25.13 -11.11
N ARG A 112 -14.15 -24.77 -12.19
CA ARG A 112 -12.79 -24.23 -12.19
C ARG A 112 -12.82 -22.92 -12.97
N GLU A 113 -12.97 -21.82 -12.26
CA GLU A 113 -13.18 -20.51 -12.85
C GLU A 113 -12.01 -19.58 -12.51
N GLU A 114 -11.94 -18.47 -13.23
CA GLU A 114 -11.05 -17.36 -12.91
C GLU A 114 -11.85 -16.09 -12.66
N TYR A 115 -11.34 -15.23 -11.77
CA TYR A 115 -11.90 -13.93 -11.48
C TYR A 115 -10.85 -12.86 -11.75
N SER A 116 -10.99 -12.18 -12.89
CA SER A 116 -10.04 -11.17 -13.39
C SER A 116 -10.05 -9.90 -12.53
N LEU A 117 -9.40 -10.00 -11.38
CA LEU A 117 -9.19 -8.88 -10.47
C LEU A 117 -7.75 -8.38 -10.57
N ASP A 118 -7.50 -7.56 -11.59
CA ASP A 118 -6.16 -7.05 -11.87
C ASP A 118 -5.88 -5.73 -11.14
N LEU A 119 -6.73 -4.70 -11.27
CA LEU A 119 -6.60 -3.42 -10.57
C LEU A 119 -7.73 -3.21 -9.57
N ILE A 120 -7.36 -2.99 -8.32
CA ILE A 120 -8.29 -2.79 -7.21
C ILE A 120 -8.34 -1.31 -6.87
N PRO A 121 -9.52 -0.67 -6.84
CA PRO A 121 -9.66 0.72 -6.43
C PRO A 121 -9.49 0.85 -4.92
N PHE A 122 -8.44 1.57 -4.51
CA PHE A 122 -8.17 1.92 -3.11
C PHE A 122 -8.77 3.27 -2.73
N ASP A 123 -8.80 4.19 -3.68
CA ASP A 123 -9.37 5.53 -3.54
C ASP A 123 -9.84 6.04 -4.92
N GLY A 124 -10.48 7.20 -5.00
CA GLY A 124 -10.98 7.78 -6.25
C GLY A 124 -9.90 8.04 -7.30
N ASP A 125 -8.65 8.19 -6.87
CA ASP A 125 -7.47 8.46 -7.70
C ASP A 125 -6.40 7.37 -7.63
N LEU A 126 -6.68 6.21 -7.00
CA LEU A 126 -5.67 5.20 -6.69
C LEU A 126 -6.13 3.76 -6.98
N LEU A 127 -5.38 3.08 -7.83
CA LEU A 127 -5.56 1.68 -8.22
C LEU A 127 -4.31 0.87 -7.86
N SER A 128 -4.47 -0.34 -7.30
CA SER A 128 -3.34 -1.24 -7.00
C SER A 128 -3.63 -2.67 -7.43
N MET A 129 -2.63 -3.37 -7.96
CA MET A 129 -2.72 -4.82 -8.22
C MET A 129 -2.53 -5.66 -6.95
N GLU A 130 -2.03 -5.06 -5.86
CA GLU A 130 -1.64 -5.76 -4.65
C GLU A 130 -0.77 -7.00 -4.92
N SER A 131 0.26 -6.85 -5.74
CA SER A 131 1.23 -7.90 -6.09
C SER A 131 2.58 -7.64 -5.42
N GLU A 132 2.75 -8.17 -4.20
CA GLU A 132 3.96 -7.98 -3.37
C GLU A 132 5.25 -8.46 -4.06
N GLY A 133 5.19 -9.59 -4.78
CA GLY A 133 6.36 -10.17 -5.46
C GLY A 133 6.70 -9.53 -6.81
N ALA A 134 5.92 -8.55 -7.29
CA ALA A 134 6.10 -7.98 -8.63
C ALA A 134 7.52 -7.43 -8.86
N PHE A 135 8.07 -6.73 -7.87
CA PHE A 135 9.42 -6.18 -7.96
C PHE A 135 10.49 -7.28 -8.03
N LYS A 136 10.43 -8.28 -7.13
CA LYS A 136 11.38 -9.40 -7.10
C LYS A 136 11.37 -10.20 -8.40
N VAL A 137 10.19 -10.46 -8.97
CA VAL A 137 10.04 -11.15 -10.26
C VAL A 137 10.60 -10.30 -11.41
N SER A 138 10.34 -8.99 -11.40
CA SER A 138 10.85 -8.05 -12.42
C SER A 138 12.38 -7.96 -12.42
N LEU A 139 13.02 -8.08 -11.26
CA LEU A 139 14.48 -8.16 -11.15
C LEU A 139 15.03 -9.49 -11.68
N ALA A 140 14.36 -10.61 -11.39
CA ALA A 140 14.79 -11.94 -11.79
C ALA A 140 14.62 -12.21 -13.30
N PHE A 141 13.62 -11.59 -13.93
CA PHE A 141 13.31 -11.77 -15.35
C PHE A 141 13.18 -10.41 -16.08
N PRO A 142 14.29 -9.70 -16.33
CA PRO A 142 14.26 -8.39 -17.00
C PRO A 142 13.62 -8.45 -18.40
N GLU A 143 13.84 -9.56 -19.13
CA GLU A 143 13.32 -9.76 -20.50
C GLU A 143 11.80 -10.01 -20.56
N HIS A 144 11.16 -10.30 -19.42
CA HIS A 144 9.71 -10.53 -19.31
C HIS A 144 8.95 -9.35 -18.69
N GLN A 145 9.62 -8.22 -18.45
CA GLN A 145 8.97 -6.98 -18.00
C GLN A 145 7.86 -6.54 -18.98
N THR A 146 7.99 -6.83 -20.26
CA THR A 146 6.94 -6.54 -21.25
C THR A 146 5.82 -7.60 -21.27
N LEU A 147 6.10 -8.86 -20.93
CA LEU A 147 5.17 -10.01 -21.01
C LEU A 147 4.23 -10.14 -19.81
N ILE A 148 4.62 -9.64 -18.64
CA ILE A 148 3.76 -9.62 -17.44
C ILE A 148 2.72 -8.48 -17.52
N PHE A 149 3.07 -7.39 -18.24
CA PHE A 149 2.30 -6.14 -18.28
C PHE A 149 1.61 -5.85 -19.63
N THR A 150 1.75 -6.74 -20.63
CA THR A 150 1.26 -6.59 -22.01
C THR A 150 -0.27 -6.53 -22.18
N ARG A 151 -1.05 -6.55 -21.10
CA ARG A 151 -2.51 -6.41 -21.19
C ARG A 151 -3.04 -5.00 -20.90
N PHE A 152 -2.20 -4.09 -20.38
CA PHE A 152 -2.52 -2.65 -20.26
C PHE A 152 -2.04 -1.86 -21.49
N MET A 153 -2.19 -2.44 -22.69
CA MET A 153 -1.73 -1.89 -23.98
C MET A 153 -2.53 -0.68 -24.48
N SER A 154 -2.89 0.25 -23.60
CA SER A 154 -3.45 1.56 -24.00
C SER A 154 -3.18 2.68 -23.01
N LEU A 155 -2.21 2.49 -22.10
CA LEU A 155 -1.87 3.46 -21.07
C LEU A 155 -0.39 3.80 -21.20
N GLU A 156 -0.07 5.09 -21.23
CA GLU A 156 1.31 5.59 -21.30
C GLU A 156 2.08 5.09 -20.06
N ILE A 157 2.91 4.07 -20.24
CA ILE A 157 3.71 3.49 -19.16
C ILE A 157 5.04 4.24 -19.11
N LEU A 158 5.26 5.02 -18.06
CA LEU A 158 6.58 5.49 -17.68
C LEU A 158 7.40 4.29 -17.19
N PHE A 159 8.40 3.86 -17.94
CA PHE A 159 9.50 3.04 -17.41
C PHE A 159 10.64 3.96 -16.96
N CYS A 160 11.29 3.60 -15.85
CA CYS A 160 12.73 3.75 -15.56
C CYS A 160 13.03 4.00 -14.05
N ALA A 161 13.64 2.99 -13.41
CA ALA A 161 14.56 3.04 -12.25
C ALA A 161 14.09 3.64 -10.91
N TRP A 162 13.43 2.83 -10.07
CA TRP A 162 12.68 3.32 -8.90
C TRP A 162 13.17 2.76 -7.57
N ALA A 163 14.46 2.87 -7.31
CA ALA A 163 15.06 2.38 -6.07
C ALA A 163 15.15 3.43 -4.95
N LEU A 164 15.24 4.72 -5.31
CA LEU A 164 15.51 5.82 -4.38
C LEU A 164 14.36 6.11 -3.43
N ASP A 165 13.16 6.27 -3.97
CA ASP A 165 12.01 6.81 -3.23
C ASP A 165 11.54 5.86 -2.10
N TRP A 166 11.83 4.57 -2.26
CA TRP A 166 11.43 3.54 -1.30
C TRP A 166 12.25 3.58 -0.02
N LEU A 167 13.51 4.05 -0.06
CA LEU A 167 14.40 4.04 1.11
C LEU A 167 14.03 5.10 2.16
N PHE A 168 13.26 6.13 1.79
CA PHE A 168 12.93 7.30 2.64
C PHE A 168 11.60 7.24 3.38
N SER A 169 10.82 6.16 3.27
CA SER A 169 9.42 6.13 3.72
C SER A 169 9.23 6.10 5.26
N ASN A 170 9.78 7.08 5.99
CA ASN A 170 9.52 7.30 7.41
C ASN A 170 9.15 8.76 7.76
N CYS A 171 9.45 9.77 6.92
CA CYS A 171 9.60 11.14 7.47
C CYS A 171 8.65 12.25 6.98
N ALA A 172 7.63 12.01 6.14
CA ALA A 172 6.60 13.06 5.97
C ALA A 172 5.15 12.66 5.89
N GLN A 173 4.79 11.38 5.77
CA GLN A 173 3.38 10.97 5.81
C GLN A 173 3.21 9.79 6.73
N VAL A 174 2.73 10.07 7.93
CA VAL A 174 2.71 9.11 9.03
C VAL A 174 1.33 8.49 9.26
N LEU A 175 0.37 8.78 8.38
CA LEU A 175 -0.90 8.07 8.38
C LEU A 175 -0.91 7.04 7.26
N ILE A 176 -0.03 6.05 7.39
CA ILE A 176 0.09 4.94 6.46
C ILE A 176 -0.90 3.84 6.90
N PRO A 177 -1.90 3.48 6.07
CA PRO A 177 -2.63 2.23 6.23
C PRO A 177 -1.64 1.08 6.35
N CYS A 178 -1.85 0.16 7.29
CA CYS A 178 -0.99 -1.01 7.43
C CYS A 178 -0.89 -1.72 6.07
N HIS A 179 0.33 -1.86 5.53
CA HIS A 179 0.59 -2.49 4.22
C HIS A 179 0.09 -3.93 4.10
N ARG A 180 -0.19 -4.56 5.25
CA ARG A 180 -0.74 -5.91 5.37
C ARG A 180 -2.27 -5.93 5.41
N CYS A 181 -2.93 -4.77 5.36
CA CYS A 181 -4.37 -4.65 5.60
C CYS A 181 -5.03 -3.61 4.67
N SER A 182 -4.88 -3.67 3.34
CA SER A 182 -5.84 -3.13 2.35
C SER A 182 -6.73 -1.94 2.80
N GLY A 183 -6.14 -0.78 3.11
CA GLY A 183 -6.87 0.43 3.54
C GLY A 183 -7.23 0.53 5.03
N TYR A 184 -6.70 -0.34 5.88
CA TYR A 184 -6.88 -0.36 7.33
C TYR A 184 -5.54 -0.27 8.07
N VAL A 185 -5.55 0.32 9.27
CA VAL A 185 -4.43 0.31 10.21
C VAL A 185 -4.85 -0.37 11.52
N LYS A 186 -3.93 -1.10 12.15
CA LYS A 186 -4.08 -1.66 13.50
C LYS A 186 -3.22 -0.85 14.46
N LEU A 187 -3.84 -0.32 15.51
CA LEU A 187 -3.22 0.63 16.43
C LEU A 187 -3.30 0.12 17.87
N PRO A 188 -2.35 0.51 18.74
CA PRO A 188 -2.42 0.25 20.18
C PRO A 188 -3.72 0.82 20.76
N PRO A 189 -4.53 0.04 21.49
CA PRO A 189 -5.88 0.44 21.89
C PRO A 189 -5.93 1.49 23.01
N GLU A 190 -4.82 1.72 23.72
CA GLU A 190 -4.76 2.48 24.98
C GLU A 190 -5.23 3.92 24.83
N LYS A 191 -4.99 4.54 23.66
CA LYS A 191 -5.39 5.92 23.36
C LYS A 191 -6.76 6.04 22.67
N PHE A 192 -7.46 4.94 22.41
CA PHE A 192 -8.75 4.93 21.69
C PHE A 192 -9.94 4.50 22.54
N ALA A 193 -9.70 3.93 23.72
CA ALA A 193 -10.75 3.59 24.67
C ALA A 193 -11.03 4.77 25.62
N PRO A 194 -12.29 5.06 25.96
CA PRO A 194 -12.59 5.88 27.13
C PRO A 194 -12.03 5.17 28.36
N LYS A 195 -11.19 5.85 29.16
CA LYS A 195 -10.71 5.32 30.45
C LYS A 195 -11.92 4.90 31.28
N LYS A 196 -12.19 3.60 31.37
CA LYS A 196 -13.15 3.07 32.35
C LYS A 196 -12.51 3.25 33.72
N GLN A 197 -12.95 4.26 34.46
CA GLN A 197 -12.69 4.33 35.90
C GLN A 197 -13.52 3.23 36.57
N GLY A 198 -12.82 2.24 37.15
CA GLY A 198 -13.41 1.18 37.97
C GLY A 198 -13.77 -0.07 37.18
N ASP A 199 -12.93 -1.10 37.24
CA ASP A 199 -13.16 -2.29 38.08
C ASP A 199 -12.00 -3.29 37.86
N GLY A 200 -11.59 -3.96 38.93
CA GLY A 200 -10.45 -4.89 38.98
C GLY A 200 -10.73 -6.23 38.30
N GLY A 201 -10.87 -6.22 36.97
CA GLY A 201 -11.04 -7.42 36.15
C GLY A 201 -9.75 -7.82 35.43
N LYS A 202 -9.35 -9.09 35.58
CA LYS A 202 -8.20 -9.75 34.94
C LYS A 202 -7.88 -9.22 33.53
N ASP A 203 -6.60 -8.88 33.31
CA ASP A 203 -6.03 -8.43 32.04
C ASP A 203 -6.27 -9.45 30.90
N LEU A 204 -7.41 -9.32 30.23
CA LEU A 204 -7.60 -9.87 28.89
C LEU A 204 -6.80 -8.97 27.92
N PRO A 205 -6.04 -9.54 26.96
CA PRO A 205 -5.34 -8.74 25.97
C PRO A 205 -6.36 -7.86 25.24
N THR A 206 -6.22 -6.54 25.34
CA THR A 206 -7.11 -5.62 24.62
C THR A 206 -6.79 -5.71 23.14
N GLU A 207 -7.78 -6.06 22.32
CA GLU A 207 -7.59 -6.18 20.87
C GLU A 207 -7.15 -4.84 20.25
N ALA A 208 -6.22 -4.90 19.30
CA ALA A 208 -5.74 -3.71 18.60
C ALA A 208 -6.89 -2.96 17.91
N LYS A 209 -6.88 -1.63 18.02
CA LYS A 209 -7.88 -0.77 17.36
C LYS A 209 -7.69 -0.81 15.85
N LYS A 210 -8.66 -1.34 15.12
CA LYS A 210 -8.69 -1.33 13.66
C LYS A 210 -9.43 -0.08 13.16
N LEU A 211 -8.78 0.73 12.31
CA LEU A 211 -9.38 1.90 11.66
C LEU A 211 -9.20 1.81 10.15
N GLN A 212 -10.22 2.25 9.40
CA GLN A 212 -10.16 2.39 7.94
C GLN A 212 -9.65 3.79 7.60
N LEU A 213 -8.77 3.92 6.61
CA LEU A 213 -8.14 5.17 6.21
C LEU A 213 -8.31 5.37 4.70
N ASN A 214 -9.25 6.22 4.29
CA ASN A 214 -9.50 6.60 2.90
C ASN A 214 -10.21 7.97 2.81
N SER A 215 -10.40 8.48 1.59
CA SER A 215 -11.03 9.79 1.35
C SER A 215 -12.48 9.93 1.80
N ALA A 216 -13.16 8.84 2.21
CA ALA A 216 -14.52 8.92 2.72
C ALA A 216 -14.59 9.65 4.08
N GLU A 217 -13.46 9.74 4.80
CA GLU A 217 -13.33 10.55 6.00
C GLU A 217 -12.74 11.93 5.67
N GLU A 218 -13.57 12.98 5.75
CA GLU A 218 -13.20 14.35 5.36
C GLU A 218 -11.93 14.85 6.06
N LEU A 219 -11.82 14.63 7.37
CA LEU A 219 -10.64 15.04 8.14
C LEU A 219 -9.38 14.32 7.64
N TYR A 220 -9.47 13.03 7.36
CA TYR A 220 -8.34 12.24 6.88
C TYR A 220 -7.90 12.71 5.49
N ALA A 221 -8.85 12.96 4.59
CA ALA A 221 -8.57 13.52 3.27
C ALA A 221 -7.80 14.85 3.33
N GLU A 222 -8.08 15.70 4.33
CA GLU A 222 -7.36 16.97 4.52
C GLU A 222 -5.94 16.80 5.07
N ILE A 223 -5.69 15.82 5.94
CA ILE A 223 -4.40 15.68 6.64
C ILE A 223 -3.43 14.67 6.03
N ARG A 224 -3.92 13.66 5.28
CA ARG A 224 -3.10 12.52 4.81
C ARG A 224 -1.96 12.91 3.88
N ASP A 225 -2.15 13.97 3.08
CA ASP A 225 -1.19 14.41 2.08
C ASP A 225 -0.30 15.56 2.61
N LYS A 226 -0.46 15.97 3.88
CA LYS A 226 0.34 17.02 4.52
C LYS A 226 1.60 16.46 5.18
N ASN A 227 2.65 17.27 5.24
CA ASN A 227 3.79 17.01 6.12
C ASN A 227 3.30 16.95 7.58
N PHE A 228 3.82 16.00 8.37
CA PHE A 228 3.36 15.77 9.75
C PHE A 228 3.40 17.04 10.62
N ASN A 229 4.39 17.91 10.42
CA ASN A 229 4.52 19.17 11.16
C ASN A 229 3.32 20.11 10.97
N ALA A 230 2.60 20.00 9.85
CA ALA A 230 1.41 20.79 9.57
C ALA A 230 0.10 20.16 10.11
N VAL A 231 0.12 18.90 10.56
CA VAL A 231 -1.10 18.19 10.99
C VAL A 231 -1.69 18.81 12.27
N GLY A 232 -0.85 19.19 13.23
CA GLY A 232 -1.30 19.73 14.52
C GLY A 232 -2.13 21.01 14.42
N SER A 233 -1.81 21.89 13.46
CA SER A 233 -2.56 23.13 13.24
C SER A 233 -3.95 22.87 12.63
N VAL A 234 -4.05 21.89 11.72
CA VAL A 234 -5.32 21.45 11.12
C VAL A 234 -6.24 20.82 12.18
N LEU A 235 -5.70 19.91 13.00
CA LEU A 235 -6.46 19.28 14.08
C LEU A 235 -6.99 20.33 15.06
N SER A 236 -6.15 21.30 15.44
CA SER A 236 -6.54 22.40 16.32
C SER A 236 -7.64 23.29 15.71
N LYS A 237 -7.57 23.58 14.40
CA LYS A 237 -8.60 24.33 13.68
C LYS A 237 -9.92 23.57 13.64
N LYS A 238 -9.91 22.28 13.29
CA LYS A 238 -11.11 21.43 13.24
C LYS A 238 -11.73 21.23 14.63
N ALA A 239 -10.92 21.13 15.68
CA ALA A 239 -11.40 21.10 17.07
C ALA A 239 -12.22 22.34 17.42
N LYS A 240 -11.73 23.54 17.08
CA LYS A 240 -12.45 24.80 17.31
C LYS A 240 -13.77 24.85 16.54
N VAL A 241 -13.77 24.44 15.27
CA VAL A 241 -14.99 24.41 14.43
C VAL A 241 -16.04 23.46 15.02
N ILE A 242 -15.63 22.24 15.41
CA ILE A 242 -16.55 21.25 15.99
C ILE A 242 -17.09 21.75 17.33
N SER A 243 -16.25 22.30 18.20
CA SER A 243 -16.70 22.85 19.49
C SER A 243 -17.73 23.97 19.32
N ALA A 244 -17.48 24.92 18.40
CA ALA A 244 -18.42 26.01 18.10
C ALA A 244 -19.77 25.48 17.60
N ALA A 245 -19.77 24.48 16.70
CA ALA A 245 -21.00 23.87 16.21
C ALA A 245 -21.82 23.18 17.32
N PHE A 246 -21.16 22.57 18.33
CA PHE A 246 -21.86 22.00 19.48
C PHE A 246 -22.36 23.06 20.48
N GLU A 247 -21.75 24.25 20.51
CA GLU A 247 -22.23 25.38 21.31
C GLU A 247 -23.46 26.05 20.67
N GLU A 248 -23.57 26.10 19.35
CA GLU A 248 -24.78 26.60 18.66
C GLU A 248 -26.06 25.89 19.10
N ARG A 249 -25.98 24.59 19.42
CA ARG A 249 -27.08 23.84 20.05
C ARG A 249 -27.58 24.50 21.34
N HIS A 250 -26.66 24.93 22.20
CA HIS A 250 -27.02 25.50 23.51
C HIS A 250 -27.70 26.87 23.34
N ASN A 251 -27.48 27.52 22.20
CA ASN A 251 -28.05 28.82 21.86
C ASN A 251 -29.35 28.73 21.04
N ALA A 252 -29.70 27.55 20.50
CA ALA A 252 -30.91 27.33 19.71
C ALA A 252 -32.17 27.48 20.58
N LYS A 253 -33.08 28.38 20.19
CA LYS A 253 -34.31 28.70 20.95
C LYS A 253 -35.58 28.36 20.19
N THR A 254 -35.51 28.21 18.86
CA THR A 254 -36.68 27.91 18.04
C THR A 254 -36.79 26.42 17.71
N VAL A 255 -38.02 25.93 17.52
CA VAL A 255 -38.26 24.55 17.09
C VAL A 255 -37.63 24.25 15.72
N GLY A 256 -37.50 25.26 14.85
CA GLY A 256 -36.82 25.16 13.56
C GLY A 256 -35.32 24.90 13.71
N GLU A 257 -34.63 25.70 14.51
CA GLU A 257 -33.20 25.54 14.81
C GLU A 257 -32.90 24.18 15.45
N ILE A 258 -33.75 23.74 16.38
CA ILE A 258 -33.60 22.43 17.03
C ILE A 258 -33.75 21.30 16.00
N LYS A 259 -34.73 21.36 15.09
CA LYS A 259 -34.90 20.35 14.03
C LYS A 259 -33.69 20.31 13.08
N GLN A 260 -33.16 21.47 12.70
CA GLN A 260 -31.97 21.57 11.85
C GLN A 260 -30.72 21.01 12.54
N PHE A 261 -30.55 21.26 13.83
CA PHE A 261 -29.43 20.70 14.59
C PHE A 261 -29.54 19.17 14.72
N VAL A 262 -30.72 18.65 15.05
CA VAL A 262 -30.94 17.20 15.21
C VAL A 262 -30.66 16.44 13.91
N SER A 263 -30.95 17.02 12.75
CA SER A 263 -30.63 16.39 11.46
C SER A 263 -29.13 16.36 11.17
N GLN A 264 -28.35 17.33 11.65
CA GLN A 264 -26.89 17.40 11.48
C GLN A 264 -26.10 16.67 12.57
N LEU A 265 -26.72 16.35 13.71
CA LEU A 265 -26.08 15.72 14.86
C LEU A 265 -25.29 14.44 14.53
N PRO A 266 -25.79 13.49 13.71
CA PRO A 266 -25.02 12.29 13.37
C PRO A 266 -23.69 12.61 12.67
N HIS A 267 -23.70 13.57 11.75
CA HIS A 267 -22.51 14.03 11.05
C HIS A 267 -21.51 14.67 12.02
N MET A 268 -22.00 15.52 12.93
CA MET A 268 -21.15 16.17 13.94
C MET A 268 -20.54 15.17 14.93
N GLN A 269 -21.30 14.14 15.34
CA GLN A 269 -20.78 13.06 16.19
C GLN A 269 -19.71 12.24 15.48
N ALA A 270 -19.92 11.92 14.19
CA ALA A 270 -18.92 11.24 13.36
C ALA A 270 -17.64 12.09 13.22
N ALA A 271 -17.78 13.39 12.92
CA ALA A 271 -16.66 14.33 12.83
C ALA A 271 -15.89 14.46 14.15
N ARG A 272 -16.59 14.49 15.29
CA ARG A 272 -15.96 14.49 16.62
C ARG A 272 -15.21 13.19 16.92
N GLY A 273 -15.77 12.03 16.54
CA GLY A 273 -15.10 10.74 16.66
C GLY A 273 -13.87 10.63 15.77
N SER A 274 -13.98 11.10 14.53
CA SER A 274 -12.87 11.24 13.57
C SER A 274 -11.73 12.08 14.14
N LEU A 275 -12.04 13.28 14.66
CA LEU A 275 -11.06 14.16 15.28
C LEU A 275 -10.37 13.49 16.48
N ALA A 276 -11.11 12.78 17.34
CA ALA A 276 -10.53 12.07 18.47
C ALA A 276 -9.56 10.97 18.03
N ASN A 277 -9.94 10.16 17.04
CA ASN A 277 -9.08 9.11 16.49
C ASN A 277 -7.78 9.71 15.93
N HIS A 278 -7.86 10.73 15.07
CA HIS A 278 -6.69 11.33 14.42
C HIS A 278 -5.81 12.14 15.39
N THR A 279 -6.39 12.70 16.47
CA THR A 279 -5.61 13.29 17.56
C THR A 279 -4.79 12.23 18.28
N SER A 280 -5.40 11.10 18.65
CA SER A 280 -4.70 9.98 19.28
C SER A 280 -3.60 9.40 18.38
N ILE A 281 -3.86 9.28 17.06
CA ILE A 281 -2.83 8.84 16.12
C ILE A 281 -1.69 9.86 16.03
N ALA A 282 -1.99 11.16 15.93
CA ALA A 282 -0.97 12.19 15.87
C ALA A 282 -0.07 12.19 17.12
N GLU A 283 -0.62 11.91 18.30
CA GLU A 283 0.20 11.71 19.51
C GLU A 283 1.13 10.51 19.42
N LEU A 284 0.62 9.34 18.98
CA LEU A 284 1.44 8.13 18.79
C LEU A 284 2.60 8.38 17.82
N VAL A 285 2.33 9.12 16.74
CA VAL A 285 3.37 9.52 15.79
C VAL A 285 4.36 10.46 16.43
N LYS A 286 3.86 11.47 17.17
CA LYS A 286 4.70 12.46 17.83
C LYS A 286 5.71 11.79 18.76
N ASP A 287 5.27 10.83 19.56
CA ASP A 287 6.11 10.06 20.49
C ASP A 287 7.33 9.43 19.79
N VAL A 288 7.15 8.94 18.55
CA VAL A 288 8.25 8.40 17.73
C VAL A 288 9.12 9.52 17.13
N THR A 289 8.49 10.52 16.52
CA THR A 289 9.21 11.59 15.78
C THR A 289 10.01 12.54 16.67
N THR A 290 9.75 12.56 17.98
CA THR A 290 10.51 13.36 18.96
C THR A 290 11.61 12.56 19.67
N SER A 291 11.82 11.29 19.31
CA SER A 291 12.89 10.46 19.88
C SER A 291 14.25 10.81 19.29
N GLU A 292 15.31 10.68 20.10
CA GLU A 292 16.70 10.90 19.68
C GLU A 292 17.09 9.99 18.50
N ASP A 293 16.76 8.68 18.60
CA ASP A 293 16.99 7.72 17.51
C ASP A 293 16.34 8.14 16.18
N PHE A 294 15.17 8.77 16.23
CA PHE A 294 14.52 9.28 15.03
C PHE A 294 15.27 10.46 14.42
N PHE A 295 15.72 11.42 15.26
CA PHE A 295 16.48 12.58 14.80
C PHE A 295 17.84 12.18 14.22
N ASP A 296 18.57 11.27 14.86
CA ASP A 296 19.87 10.80 14.37
C ASP A 296 19.71 10.09 13.02
N LYS A 297 18.71 9.20 12.91
CA LYS A 297 18.38 8.53 11.65
C LYS A 297 18.04 9.53 10.55
N LEU A 298 17.17 10.50 10.84
CA LEU A 298 16.76 11.52 9.88
C LEU A 298 17.93 12.38 9.41
N THR A 299 18.84 12.73 10.33
CA THR A 299 20.06 13.50 10.02
C THR A 299 20.91 12.73 9.01
N VAL A 300 21.19 11.46 9.27
CA VAL A 300 21.97 10.60 8.36
C VAL A 300 21.28 10.44 7.00
N GLU A 301 19.96 10.22 6.98
CA GLU A 301 19.19 10.15 5.73
C GLU A 301 19.36 11.46 4.91
N GLN A 302 19.30 12.63 5.55
CA GLN A 302 19.44 13.94 4.91
C GLN A 302 20.87 14.26 4.44
N GLU A 303 21.87 13.85 5.22
CA GLU A 303 23.28 13.97 4.84
C GLU A 303 23.56 13.22 3.54
N PHE A 304 23.12 11.95 3.45
CA PHE A 304 23.33 11.14 2.25
C PHE A 304 22.63 11.72 1.02
N MET A 305 21.38 12.17 1.15
CA MET A 305 20.65 12.85 0.08
C MET A 305 21.33 14.12 -0.42
N SER A 306 21.99 14.83 0.49
CA SER A 306 22.73 16.06 0.18
C SER A 306 24.13 15.78 -0.36
N GLY A 307 24.52 14.50 -0.47
CA GLY A 307 25.84 14.07 -0.94
C GLY A 307 26.95 14.14 0.10
N ILE A 308 26.62 14.28 1.39
CA ILE A 308 27.58 14.42 2.50
C ILE A 308 27.99 13.04 3.01
N ASP A 309 29.30 12.81 3.16
CA ASP A 309 29.93 11.60 3.72
C ASP A 309 29.36 10.25 3.20
N THR A 310 28.98 10.22 1.92
CA THR A 310 28.37 9.05 1.27
C THR A 310 29.37 7.92 0.98
N ASP A 311 30.69 8.16 1.05
CA ASP A 311 31.73 7.21 0.63
C ASP A 311 32.51 6.54 1.78
N LYS A 312 32.20 6.87 3.04
CA LYS A 312 32.86 6.36 4.26
C LYS A 312 31.93 5.51 5.12
N VAL A 313 32.46 4.73 6.06
CA VAL A 313 31.62 4.08 7.07
C VAL A 313 31.00 5.17 7.96
N ASN A 314 29.69 5.12 8.13
CA ASN A 314 28.89 6.01 8.98
C ASN A 314 28.75 5.44 10.39
N ASN A 315 29.14 6.23 11.40
CA ASN A 315 29.15 5.83 12.81
C ASN A 315 27.76 5.47 13.35
N TYR A 316 26.70 6.18 12.96
CA TYR A 316 25.35 5.88 13.42
C TYR A 316 24.86 4.52 12.93
N ILE A 317 25.23 4.13 11.70
CA ILE A 317 24.94 2.78 11.19
C ILE A 317 25.69 1.73 12.00
N GLU A 318 26.95 1.98 12.36
CA GLU A 318 27.73 1.08 13.21
C GLU A 318 27.11 0.93 14.60
N ASP A 319 26.70 2.03 15.22
CA ASP A 319 26.02 2.04 16.52
C ASP A 319 24.71 1.26 16.45
N CYS A 320 23.93 1.42 15.38
CA CYS A 320 22.71 0.65 15.14
C CYS A 320 23.00 -0.87 15.04
N ILE A 321 24.08 -1.26 14.37
CA ILE A 321 24.48 -2.67 14.25
C ILE A 321 24.92 -3.20 15.63
N ALA A 322 25.75 -2.45 16.35
CA ALA A 322 26.26 -2.82 17.67
C ALA A 322 25.13 -2.97 18.71
N GLN A 323 24.12 -2.09 18.64
CA GLN A 323 22.95 -2.11 19.51
C GLN A 323 21.85 -3.09 19.04
N LYS A 324 22.09 -3.85 17.95
CA LYS A 324 21.15 -4.84 17.39
C LYS A 324 19.78 -4.24 17.03
N HIS A 325 19.80 -3.06 16.44
CA HIS A 325 18.59 -2.46 15.86
C HIS A 325 18.00 -3.37 14.75
N PRO A 326 16.71 -3.22 14.40
CA PRO A 326 16.08 -4.04 13.38
C PRO A 326 16.88 -4.06 12.06
N LEU A 327 17.18 -5.25 11.54
CA LEU A 327 18.03 -5.44 10.36
C LEU A 327 17.58 -4.59 9.16
N ILE A 328 16.28 -4.53 8.92
CA ILE A 328 15.71 -3.78 7.79
C ILE A 328 16.01 -2.28 7.91
N LYS A 329 16.06 -1.70 9.12
CA LYS A 329 16.46 -0.30 9.33
C LYS A 329 17.91 -0.09 8.88
N VAL A 330 18.82 -0.97 9.29
CA VAL A 330 20.24 -0.92 8.91
C VAL A 330 20.40 -1.07 7.40
N LEU A 331 19.73 -2.06 6.80
CA LEU A 331 19.77 -2.29 5.35
C LEU A 331 19.26 -1.08 4.57
N ARG A 332 18.19 -0.41 5.03
CA ARG A 332 17.71 0.82 4.40
C ARG A 332 18.78 1.91 4.37
N LEU A 333 19.48 2.15 5.48
CA LEU A 333 20.51 3.18 5.57
C LEU A 333 21.73 2.87 4.68
N VAL A 334 22.19 1.62 4.68
CA VAL A 334 23.33 1.18 3.84
C VAL A 334 22.95 1.21 2.35
N CYS A 335 21.75 0.74 2.00
CA CYS A 335 21.25 0.85 0.63
C CYS A 335 21.13 2.31 0.20
N LEU A 336 20.62 3.19 1.07
CA LEU A 336 20.52 4.62 0.79
C LEU A 336 21.90 5.22 0.51
N GLN A 337 22.86 4.95 1.38
CA GLN A 337 24.23 5.41 1.21
C GLN A 337 24.84 4.93 -0.11
N SER A 338 24.69 3.63 -0.43
CA SER A 338 25.14 3.05 -1.70
C SER A 338 24.47 3.74 -2.89
N VAL A 339 23.17 3.99 -2.82
CA VAL A 339 22.40 4.61 -3.89
C VAL A 339 22.87 6.05 -4.14
N CYS A 340 23.05 6.86 -3.09
CA CYS A 340 23.55 8.23 -3.15
C CYS A 340 25.01 8.33 -3.64
N ASN A 341 25.84 7.33 -3.35
CA ASN A 341 27.25 7.31 -3.76
C ASN A 341 27.51 6.62 -5.11
N SER A 342 26.48 6.09 -5.78
CA SER A 342 26.66 5.18 -6.92
C SER A 342 27.58 4.00 -6.57
N GLY A 343 27.19 3.27 -5.52
CA GLY A 343 27.86 2.11 -4.97
C GLY A 343 28.85 2.48 -3.87
N LEU A 344 29.23 1.51 -3.05
CA LEU A 344 30.23 1.70 -1.99
C LEU A 344 31.58 1.12 -2.42
N LYS A 345 32.66 1.77 -2.00
CA LYS A 345 34.01 1.24 -2.16
C LYS A 345 34.10 -0.15 -1.51
N GLN A 346 34.82 -1.07 -2.13
CA GLN A 346 34.91 -2.48 -1.68
C GLN A 346 35.24 -2.61 -0.18
N LYS A 347 36.16 -1.78 0.34
CA LYS A 347 36.52 -1.76 1.77
C LYS A 347 35.35 -1.41 2.69
N VAL A 348 34.52 -0.44 2.31
CA VAL A 348 33.34 0.00 3.08
C VAL A 348 32.23 -1.04 2.96
N LEU A 349 32.03 -1.57 1.76
CA LEU A 349 31.04 -2.62 1.53
C LEU A 349 31.38 -3.91 2.29
N ASP A 350 32.64 -4.35 2.26
CA ASP A 350 33.07 -5.55 2.99
C ASP A 350 33.07 -5.33 4.50
N TYR A 351 33.26 -4.09 4.96
CA TYR A 351 33.04 -3.72 6.35
C TYR A 351 31.57 -3.96 6.74
N TYR A 352 30.63 -3.29 6.07
CA TYR A 352 29.20 -3.47 6.36
C TYR A 352 28.75 -4.92 6.17
N LYS A 353 29.20 -5.60 5.12
CA LYS A 353 28.91 -7.02 4.92
C LYS A 353 29.43 -7.84 6.08
N ARG A 354 30.65 -7.63 6.59
CA ARG A 354 31.15 -8.41 7.72
C ARG A 354 30.33 -8.18 8.99
N GLU A 355 30.05 -6.93 9.32
CA GLU A 355 29.28 -6.58 10.53
C GLU A 355 27.82 -7.04 10.41
N ILE A 356 27.24 -7.02 9.21
CA ILE A 356 25.87 -7.50 8.93
C ILE A 356 25.82 -9.03 8.73
N LEU A 357 26.85 -9.69 8.19
CA LEU A 357 26.88 -11.15 7.92
C LEU A 357 27.09 -11.98 9.19
N GLN A 358 27.66 -11.41 10.25
CA GLN A 358 27.48 -11.99 11.59
C GLN A 358 25.97 -12.03 12.00
N VAL A 359 25.09 -11.38 11.23
CA VAL A 359 23.64 -11.21 11.47
C VAL A 359 22.79 -11.41 10.19
N THR A 360 23.29 -12.08 9.13
CA THR A 360 22.61 -12.51 7.85
C THR A 360 22.65 -11.60 6.60
N SER A 361 22.45 -12.20 5.42
CA SER A 361 23.06 -11.87 4.11
C SER A 361 22.21 -11.04 3.10
N CYS A 362 22.91 -10.10 2.43
CA CYS A 362 22.81 -9.55 1.05
C CYS A 362 21.55 -8.78 0.53
N MET A 363 21.77 -7.57 -0.03
CA MET A 363 21.27 -7.15 -1.37
C MET A 363 21.94 -5.84 -1.88
N TYR A 364 22.09 -5.70 -3.20
CA TYR A 364 22.68 -4.55 -3.92
C TYR A 364 21.59 -3.71 -4.61
N ILE A 365 21.58 -2.38 -4.42
CA ILE A 365 20.73 -1.43 -5.17
C ILE A 365 21.46 -0.07 -5.36
N HIS A 366 21.23 0.63 -6.48
CA HIS A 366 22.01 1.78 -6.98
C HIS A 366 21.13 2.93 -7.53
N LEU A 367 21.68 4.17 -7.51
CA LEU A 367 21.39 5.42 -8.28
C LEU A 367 20.74 6.65 -7.59
N LEU A 368 21.50 7.77 -7.52
CA LEU A 368 21.28 9.22 -7.82
C LEU A 368 20.48 10.24 -6.93
N ASN A 369 21.14 11.37 -6.62
CA ASN A 369 20.70 12.54 -5.81
C ASN A 369 20.02 13.65 -6.63
N LEU A 370 19.16 14.48 -6.01
CA LEU A 370 18.80 15.85 -6.47
C LEU A 370 18.23 16.74 -5.35
N HIS A 371 18.49 18.06 -5.47
CA HIS A 371 18.30 19.13 -4.47
C HIS A 371 16.87 19.70 -4.33
N SER A 372 16.68 20.47 -3.25
CA SER A 372 15.43 21.00 -2.69
C SER A 372 15.15 22.47 -3.06
N SER A 373 13.87 22.85 -3.13
CA SER A 373 13.43 24.26 -3.10
C SER A 373 12.09 24.40 -2.36
N PRO A 374 11.81 25.49 -1.62
CA PRO A 374 10.53 25.67 -0.91
C PRO A 374 9.35 25.94 -1.87
N GLY A 375 8.19 25.31 -1.63
CA GLY A 375 6.99 25.44 -2.48
C GLY A 375 6.80 24.34 -3.53
N ASP A 376 7.55 23.25 -3.37
CA ASP A 376 7.74 22.18 -4.34
C ASP A 376 7.36 20.81 -3.77
N ILE A 377 7.26 19.78 -4.61
CA ILE A 377 6.97 18.39 -4.21
C ILE A 377 7.92 17.84 -3.14
N SER A 378 9.09 18.46 -2.94
CA SER A 378 10.05 18.12 -1.88
C SER A 378 9.53 18.17 -0.44
N TYR A 379 8.35 18.78 -0.20
CA TYR A 379 7.74 18.83 1.13
C TYR A 379 7.42 17.44 1.71
N VAL A 380 7.22 16.43 0.86
CA VAL A 380 6.93 15.03 1.24
C VAL A 380 8.14 14.28 1.81
N TYR A 381 9.32 14.88 1.80
CA TYR A 381 10.48 14.39 2.53
C TYR A 381 11.27 15.52 3.21
N SER A 382 10.60 16.65 3.48
CA SER A 382 11.20 17.83 4.15
C SER A 382 12.49 18.31 3.48
N GLY A 383 12.58 18.20 2.15
CA GLY A 383 13.76 18.60 1.38
C GLY A 383 13.98 17.75 0.13
N TYR A 384 13.72 16.45 0.16
CA TYR A 384 13.91 15.61 -1.02
C TYR A 384 12.65 15.54 -1.90
N ALA A 385 12.81 15.85 -3.19
CA ALA A 385 11.76 15.67 -4.19
C ALA A 385 11.86 14.26 -4.78
N PRO A 386 10.80 13.43 -4.70
CA PRO A 386 10.83 12.08 -5.25
C PRO A 386 11.19 12.12 -6.74
N LEU A 387 12.18 11.33 -7.16
CA LEU A 387 12.67 11.37 -8.55
C LEU A 387 11.56 10.93 -9.52
N SER A 388 10.79 9.91 -9.13
CA SER A 388 9.65 9.41 -9.91
C SER A 388 8.63 10.52 -10.20
N VAL A 389 8.29 11.33 -9.20
CA VAL A 389 7.32 12.42 -9.32
C VAL A 389 7.90 13.62 -10.07
N ARG A 390 9.21 13.88 -9.92
CA ARG A 390 9.89 14.91 -10.71
C ARG A 390 9.86 14.57 -12.20
N LEU A 391 10.08 13.32 -12.58
CA LEU A 391 10.01 12.88 -13.97
C LEU A 391 8.60 13.04 -14.54
N ALA A 392 7.55 12.75 -13.76
CA ALA A 392 6.17 12.98 -14.14
C ALA A 392 5.85 14.48 -14.34
N GLN A 393 6.32 15.33 -13.42
CA GLN A 393 6.18 16.79 -13.54
C GLN A 393 6.85 17.30 -14.82
N LEU A 394 8.10 16.89 -15.06
CA LEU A 394 8.89 17.31 -16.23
C LEU A 394 8.33 16.76 -17.54
N LEU A 395 7.69 15.59 -17.53
CA LEU A 395 6.95 15.07 -18.69
C LEU A 395 5.80 16.00 -19.05
N SER A 396 5.00 16.41 -18.04
CA SER A 396 3.86 17.27 -18.29
C SER A 396 4.29 18.63 -18.83
N ARG A 397 5.29 19.25 -18.19
CA ARG A 397 5.89 20.54 -18.56
C ARG A 397 7.35 20.63 -18.07
N PRO A 398 8.34 20.99 -18.92
CA PRO A 398 8.21 21.40 -20.33
C PRO A 398 8.21 20.23 -21.35
N GLY A 399 8.27 18.98 -20.88
CA GLY A 399 8.44 17.77 -21.68
C GLY A 399 9.85 17.21 -21.56
N TRP A 400 9.98 15.89 -21.66
CA TRP A 400 11.23 15.16 -21.45
C TRP A 400 12.39 15.54 -22.38
N ARG A 401 12.12 16.17 -23.52
CA ARG A 401 13.17 16.69 -24.41
C ARG A 401 14.11 17.66 -23.71
N SER A 402 13.67 18.35 -22.65
CA SER A 402 14.52 19.27 -21.88
C SER A 402 15.51 18.59 -20.95
N ILE A 403 15.35 17.29 -20.67
CA ILE A 403 16.16 16.52 -19.71
C ILE A 403 16.74 15.23 -20.33
N GLU A 404 16.86 15.19 -21.66
CA GLU A 404 17.32 14.02 -22.42
C GLU A 404 18.67 13.47 -21.92
N GLU A 405 19.62 14.35 -21.57
CA GLU A 405 20.93 13.94 -21.04
C GLU A 405 20.81 13.22 -19.69
N VAL A 406 19.87 13.65 -18.84
CA VAL A 406 19.59 13.01 -17.55
C VAL A 406 18.88 11.68 -17.77
N LEU A 407 17.94 11.60 -18.72
CA LEU A 407 17.24 10.35 -19.02
C LEU A 407 18.18 9.25 -19.51
N ARG A 408 19.22 9.62 -20.29
CA ARG A 408 20.21 8.66 -20.81
C ARG A 408 21.07 7.96 -19.76
N ILE A 409 21.24 8.58 -18.58
CA ILE A 409 21.98 7.98 -17.46
C ILE A 409 21.07 7.15 -16.55
N LEU A 410 19.74 7.23 -16.74
CA LEU A 410 18.78 6.41 -16.00
C LEU A 410 18.64 5.02 -16.66
N PRO A 411 18.45 3.95 -15.87
CA PRO A 411 18.23 2.61 -16.38
C PRO A 411 16.96 2.48 -17.21
N GLY A 412 17.11 2.01 -18.45
CA GLY A 412 16.02 1.64 -19.35
C GLY A 412 15.79 2.66 -20.47
N PRO A 413 15.05 2.29 -21.51
CA PRO A 413 14.71 3.20 -22.61
C PRO A 413 13.55 4.12 -22.22
N HIS A 414 13.59 5.36 -22.71
CA HIS A 414 12.46 6.30 -22.70
C HIS A 414 11.85 6.41 -24.11
N PHE A 415 10.51 6.32 -24.22
CA PHE A 415 9.80 6.37 -25.49
C PHE A 415 8.41 7.00 -25.33
N GLU A 416 7.85 7.52 -26.43
CA GLU A 416 6.48 8.05 -26.54
C GLU A 416 5.78 7.33 -27.69
N GLU A 417 4.69 6.62 -27.41
CA GLU A 417 3.86 5.96 -28.43
C GLU A 417 2.47 6.60 -28.47
N ARG A 418 1.94 6.80 -29.69
CA ARG A 418 0.62 7.39 -29.90
C ARG A 418 -0.33 6.38 -30.49
N GLN A 419 -1.43 6.14 -29.77
CA GLN A 419 -2.51 5.29 -30.27
C GLN A 419 -3.55 6.14 -31.02
N PRO A 420 -3.82 5.84 -32.29
CA PRO A 420 -4.82 6.59 -33.05
C PRO A 420 -6.22 6.31 -32.51
N LEU A 421 -6.97 7.36 -32.18
CA LEU A 421 -8.39 7.24 -31.85
C LEU A 421 -9.21 6.95 -33.13
N PRO A 422 -10.24 6.08 -33.05
CA PRO A 422 -11.19 5.89 -34.15
C PRO A 422 -11.75 7.24 -34.61
N THR A 423 -11.88 7.43 -35.92
CA THR A 423 -12.18 8.72 -36.56
C THR A 423 -13.45 9.39 -36.04
N GLY A 424 -14.43 8.61 -35.56
CA GLY A 424 -15.68 9.12 -34.96
C GLY A 424 -15.59 9.56 -33.49
N LEU A 425 -14.47 9.33 -32.81
CA LEU A 425 -14.26 9.65 -31.38
C LEU A 425 -13.21 10.74 -31.15
N GLN A 426 -12.68 11.34 -32.21
CA GLN A 426 -11.71 12.43 -32.11
C GLN A 426 -12.40 13.71 -31.63
N LYS A 427 -12.38 13.96 -30.32
CA LYS A 427 -12.82 15.22 -29.73
C LYS A 427 -11.71 16.27 -29.84
N LYS A 428 -12.04 17.45 -30.36
CA LYS A 428 -11.19 18.64 -30.19
C LYS A 428 -11.23 19.05 -28.72
N ARG A 429 -10.05 19.14 -28.10
CA ARG A 429 -9.90 19.57 -26.70
C ARG A 429 -10.38 21.00 -26.51
N GLN A 430 -11.14 21.25 -25.45
CA GLN A 430 -11.59 22.61 -25.13
C GLN A 430 -10.44 23.41 -24.46
N PRO A 431 -10.31 24.72 -24.72
CA PRO A 431 -9.35 25.57 -24.02
C PRO A 431 -9.70 25.59 -22.51
N GLY A 432 -8.73 25.26 -21.65
CA GLY A 432 -8.90 25.27 -20.19
C GLY A 432 -9.23 23.93 -19.52
N GLU A 433 -9.40 22.85 -20.30
CA GLU A 433 -9.62 21.51 -19.75
C GLU A 433 -8.29 20.87 -19.31
N ASN A 434 -8.16 20.46 -18.05
CA ASN A 434 -6.98 19.76 -17.54
C ASN A 434 -6.79 18.40 -18.24
N ARG A 435 -5.53 18.01 -18.50
CA ARG A 435 -5.27 16.62 -18.94
C ARG A 435 -5.45 15.68 -17.76
N VAL A 436 -6.03 14.52 -17.98
CA VAL A 436 -5.95 13.43 -17.01
C VAL A 436 -4.85 12.48 -17.48
N THR A 437 -3.85 12.25 -16.62
CA THR A 437 -2.74 11.33 -16.89
C THR A 437 -2.81 10.17 -15.91
N LEU A 438 -2.90 8.94 -16.43
CA LEU A 438 -2.69 7.75 -15.61
C LEU A 438 -1.18 7.51 -15.48
N ILE A 439 -0.65 7.56 -14.27
CA ILE A 439 0.72 7.12 -13.98
C ILE A 439 0.67 5.72 -13.41
N PHE A 440 1.31 4.77 -14.08
CA PHE A 440 1.40 3.39 -13.60
C PHE A 440 2.76 3.12 -12.98
N PHE A 441 2.79 2.88 -11.67
CA PHE A 441 3.93 2.42 -10.94
C PHE A 441 4.18 0.88 -11.06
N LEU A 442 5.08 0.46 -11.94
CA LEU A 442 5.68 -0.88 -12.02
C LEU A 442 6.79 -1.13 -10.98
N GLY A 443 6.48 -1.93 -9.96
CA GLY A 443 7.43 -2.32 -8.92
C GLY A 443 7.07 -1.78 -7.54
N GLY A 444 6.19 -0.78 -7.47
CA GLY A 444 5.66 -0.26 -6.21
C GLY A 444 5.58 1.26 -6.18
N VAL A 445 4.74 1.79 -5.28
CA VAL A 445 4.66 3.23 -4.99
C VAL A 445 4.47 3.45 -3.50
N THR A 446 5.00 4.57 -3.01
CA THR A 446 4.87 5.04 -1.63
C THR A 446 3.72 6.05 -1.49
N PHE A 447 3.22 6.23 -0.27
CA PHE A 447 2.23 7.26 0.00
C PHE A 447 2.78 8.68 -0.24
N ALA A 448 4.08 8.91 0.02
CA ALA A 448 4.74 10.19 -0.25
C ALA A 448 4.72 10.55 -1.74
N GLU A 449 4.99 9.60 -2.62
CA GLU A 449 4.88 9.80 -4.08
C GLU A 449 3.43 10.08 -4.50
N ILE A 450 2.46 9.33 -3.96
CA ILE A 450 1.03 9.55 -4.22
C ILE A 450 0.63 10.98 -3.85
N ALA A 451 1.03 11.43 -2.66
CA ALA A 451 0.68 12.77 -2.21
C ALA A 451 1.38 13.89 -2.98
N ALA A 452 2.62 13.67 -3.41
CA ALA A 452 3.32 14.61 -4.29
C ALA A 452 2.60 14.71 -5.66
N LEU A 453 2.07 13.60 -6.21
CA LEU A 453 1.22 13.62 -7.41
C LEU A 453 -0.11 14.33 -7.19
N ARG A 454 -0.74 14.14 -6.03
CA ARG A 454 -1.94 14.89 -5.62
C ARG A 454 -1.66 16.38 -5.49
N PHE A 455 -0.51 16.76 -4.93
CA PHE A 455 -0.07 18.14 -4.85
C PHE A 455 0.07 18.75 -6.25
N LEU A 456 0.73 18.05 -7.19
CA LEU A 456 0.84 18.53 -8.57
C LEU A 456 -0.53 18.67 -9.27
N SER A 457 -1.48 17.77 -8.96
CA SER A 457 -2.85 17.83 -9.50
C SER A 457 -3.65 19.05 -9.01
N GLN A 458 -3.27 19.61 -7.86
CA GLN A 458 -3.93 20.77 -7.25
C GLN A 458 -3.33 22.11 -7.70
N LEU A 459 -2.19 22.11 -8.41
CA LEU A 459 -1.58 23.34 -8.90
C LEU A 459 -2.40 23.93 -10.06
N GLU A 460 -2.85 25.18 -9.92
CA GLU A 460 -3.60 25.91 -10.95
C GLU A 460 -2.82 25.99 -12.27
N ASP A 461 -1.50 26.09 -12.21
CA ASP A 461 -0.59 26.12 -13.37
C ASP A 461 -0.16 24.73 -13.88
N GLY A 462 -0.55 23.65 -13.18
CA GLY A 462 -0.11 22.27 -13.48
C GLY A 462 -0.76 21.67 -14.74
N GLY A 463 -1.98 22.09 -15.06
CA GLY A 463 -2.73 21.69 -16.27
C GLY A 463 -2.94 20.18 -16.44
N THR A 464 -2.66 19.38 -15.40
CA THR A 464 -2.66 17.92 -15.41
C THR A 464 -3.09 17.36 -14.07
N GLU A 465 -4.10 16.50 -14.09
CA GLU A 465 -4.56 15.70 -12.97
C GLU A 465 -4.05 14.28 -13.12
N TYR A 466 -3.65 13.66 -12.00
CA TYR A 466 -3.07 12.33 -12.00
C TYR A 466 -4.02 11.31 -11.40
N VAL A 467 -4.18 10.19 -12.11
CA VAL A 467 -4.70 8.94 -11.54
C VAL A 467 -3.49 8.02 -11.36
N ILE A 468 -3.35 7.40 -10.18
CA ILE A 468 -2.22 6.54 -9.85
C ILE A 468 -2.65 5.09 -9.96
N ALA A 469 -1.94 4.31 -10.78
CA ALA A 469 -1.97 2.86 -10.75
C ALA A 469 -0.64 2.32 -10.19
N THR A 470 -0.64 1.18 -9.53
CA THR A 470 0.60 0.55 -9.05
C THR A 470 0.50 -0.96 -9.01
N THR A 471 1.64 -1.65 -9.07
CA THR A 471 1.71 -3.08 -8.75
C THR A 471 1.48 -3.33 -7.26
N LYS A 472 1.95 -2.44 -6.37
CA LYS A 472 1.83 -2.60 -4.91
C LYS A 472 2.04 -1.29 -4.17
N LEU A 473 1.18 -1.02 -3.18
CA LEU A 473 1.44 0.01 -2.17
C LEU A 473 2.48 -0.49 -1.15
N MET A 474 3.64 0.16 -1.09
CA MET A 474 4.79 -0.28 -0.28
C MET A 474 5.55 0.86 0.39
N ASN A 475 6.44 0.49 1.30
CA ASN A 475 7.43 1.36 1.92
C ASN A 475 8.79 0.65 1.94
N GLY A 476 9.87 1.34 2.31
CA GLY A 476 11.20 0.74 2.32
C GLY A 476 11.34 -0.51 3.18
N THR A 477 10.56 -0.63 4.25
CA THR A 477 10.57 -1.81 5.11
C THR A 477 9.91 -2.99 4.39
N SER A 478 8.66 -2.86 3.94
CA SER A 478 7.94 -3.95 3.28
C SER A 478 8.55 -4.34 1.94
N TRP A 479 9.21 -3.40 1.27
CA TRP A 479 9.94 -3.65 0.05
C TRP A 479 11.16 -4.54 0.28
N ILE A 480 12.01 -4.23 1.28
CA ILE A 480 13.15 -5.07 1.64
C ILE A 480 12.68 -6.43 2.16
N GLU A 481 11.63 -6.49 2.98
CA GLU A 481 11.03 -7.76 3.43
C GLU A 481 10.62 -8.67 2.26
N ALA A 482 10.04 -8.11 1.19
CA ALA A 482 9.64 -8.87 0.00
C ALA A 482 10.85 -9.42 -0.78
N LEU A 483 12.03 -8.81 -0.63
CA LEU A 483 13.27 -9.25 -1.25
C LEU A 483 13.94 -10.38 -0.46
N MET A 484 13.81 -10.35 0.87
CA MET A 484 14.32 -11.39 1.77
C MET A 484 13.69 -12.76 1.45
N GLU A 485 14.45 -13.82 1.72
CA GLU A 485 13.90 -15.18 1.67
C GLU A 485 13.04 -15.42 2.91
N LYS A 486 11.89 -16.06 2.72
CA LYS A 486 11.05 -16.47 3.85
C LYS A 486 11.77 -17.62 4.56
N PRO A 487 11.93 -17.58 5.90
CA PRO A 487 12.43 -18.73 6.63
C PRO A 487 11.46 -19.90 6.40
N PHE A 488 12.02 -21.06 6.08
CA PHE A 488 11.31 -22.31 5.82
C PHE A 488 10.42 -22.75 6.98
#